data_AF-A0A1Y5FKP7-F1
#
_entry.id   AF-A0A1Y5FKP7-F1
#
_cell.length_a   1.000
_cell.length_b   1.000
_cell.length_c   1.000
_cell.angle_alpha   90.00
_cell.angle_beta   90.00
_cell.angle_gamma   90.00
#
_symmetry.space_group_name_H-M   'P 1'
#
loop_
_entity.id
_entity.type
_entity.pdbx_description
1 polymer ?
#
loop_
_entity_poly.entity_id
_entity_poly.type
_entity_poly.pdbx_seq_one_letter_code
_entity_poly.pdbx_strand_id
1 'polypeptide(L)'
;NDSPQAPGNQTVDPGRFDGVDALDRPLTDFSWGYTAVVALEYNDVFANVNVSPTVIFVHNVEGYTPFQGGAMVENQRTLIAKVSFSYLSSTTVDLQYVSWIGTAGTSDGRDNVSIVFKRSF
;
A
#
# COMPACT_ATOMS: atom_id res chain seq x y z
N ASN A 1 -9.67 11.76 -40.69
CA ASN A 1 -9.98 12.70 -39.60
C ASN A 1 -9.89 11.88 -38.33
N ASP A 2 -8.68 11.63 -37.84
CA ASP A 2 -8.44 11.06 -36.51
C ASP A 2 -7.04 11.53 -36.10
N SER A 3 -7.02 12.63 -35.37
CA SER A 3 -5.82 13.18 -34.73
C SER A 3 -5.39 12.23 -33.61
N PRO A 4 -4.10 11.89 -33.45
CA PRO A 4 -3.67 11.09 -32.32
C PRO A 4 -3.86 11.89 -31.02
N GLN A 5 -4.72 11.36 -30.13
CA GLN A 5 -4.86 11.86 -28.76
C GLN A 5 -3.50 11.81 -28.06
N ALA A 6 -3.02 12.96 -27.59
CA ALA A 6 -1.85 13.04 -26.73
C ALA A 6 -2.02 12.12 -25.51
N PRO A 7 -1.02 11.28 -25.15
CA PRO A 7 -1.04 10.60 -23.88
C PRO A 7 -1.10 11.65 -22.78
N GLY A 8 -2.08 11.52 -21.87
CA GLY A 8 -2.22 12.37 -20.70
C GLY A 8 -0.89 12.47 -19.96
N ASN A 9 -0.72 13.60 -19.26
CA ASN A 9 0.45 14.04 -18.53
C ASN A 9 0.93 13.01 -17.48
N GLN A 10 1.48 11.89 -17.92
CA GLN A 10 2.29 10.98 -17.13
C GLN A 10 3.63 11.70 -16.97
N THR A 11 4.02 11.96 -15.74
CA THR A 11 5.37 12.46 -15.44
C THR A 11 6.32 11.33 -15.82
N VAL A 12 6.76 11.30 -17.08
CA VAL A 12 7.74 10.34 -17.56
C VAL A 12 9.09 10.82 -17.04
N ASP A 13 9.61 10.17 -16.02
CA ASP A 13 11.01 10.35 -15.64
C ASP A 13 11.87 9.89 -16.84
N PRO A 14 12.82 10.71 -17.34
CA PRO A 14 13.74 10.31 -18.41
C PRO A 14 14.77 9.24 -18.01
N GLY A 15 14.59 8.56 -16.88
CA GLY A 15 15.42 7.46 -16.40
C GLY A 15 15.74 6.38 -17.44
N ARG A 16 16.85 5.68 -17.22
CA ARG A 16 17.31 4.59 -18.10
C ARG A 16 16.44 3.34 -17.86
N PHE A 17 15.46 3.12 -18.72
CA PHE A 17 14.66 1.89 -18.73
C PHE A 17 15.44 0.75 -19.40
N ASP A 18 15.37 -0.46 -18.83
CA ASP A 18 16.00 -1.67 -19.36
C ASP A 18 15.04 -2.49 -20.26
N GLY A 19 13.75 -2.11 -20.26
CA GLY A 19 12.73 -2.70 -21.12
C GLY A 19 11.32 -2.30 -20.73
N VAL A 20 10.34 -3.04 -21.27
CA VAL A 20 8.92 -2.95 -20.92
C VAL A 20 8.36 -4.33 -20.58
N ASP A 21 7.35 -4.38 -19.73
CA ASP A 21 6.63 -5.63 -19.43
C ASP A 21 5.53 -5.95 -20.46
N ALA A 22 4.79 -7.04 -20.24
CA ALA A 22 3.71 -7.47 -21.13
C ALA A 22 2.53 -6.47 -21.26
N LEU A 23 2.47 -5.45 -20.40
CA LEU A 23 1.50 -4.37 -20.42
C LEU A 23 2.11 -3.04 -20.90
N ASP A 24 3.29 -3.09 -21.55
CA ASP A 24 4.05 -1.93 -22.04
C ASP A 24 4.45 -0.94 -20.92
N ARG A 25 4.65 -1.45 -19.70
CA ARG A 25 5.06 -0.64 -18.56
C ARG A 25 6.59 -0.68 -18.41
N PRO A 26 7.25 0.43 -18.07
CA PRO A 26 8.69 0.48 -17.97
C PRO A 26 9.22 -0.50 -16.92
N LEU A 27 10.42 -1.03 -17.18
CA LEU A 27 11.20 -1.85 -16.26
C LEU A 27 12.57 -1.21 -16.05
N THR A 28 13.08 -1.32 -14.83
CA THR A 28 14.45 -0.89 -14.49
C THR A 28 15.29 -2.09 -14.11
N ASP A 29 16.60 -1.98 -14.34
CA ASP A 29 17.61 -2.99 -13.99
C ASP A 29 17.77 -3.15 -12.46
N PHE A 30 17.56 -2.04 -11.74
CA PHE A 30 17.56 -1.96 -10.30
C PHE A 30 16.27 -1.32 -9.78
N SER A 31 15.76 -1.83 -8.67
CA SER A 31 14.63 -1.25 -7.95
C SER A 31 14.79 -1.45 -6.45
N TRP A 32 14.37 -0.45 -5.68
CA TRP A 32 14.43 -0.52 -4.22
C TRP A 32 13.38 0.35 -3.54
N GLY A 33 13.08 0.00 -2.28
CA GLY A 33 12.12 0.68 -1.45
C GLY A 33 12.29 0.31 0.02
N TYR A 34 11.52 0.95 0.89
CA TYR A 34 11.53 0.66 2.31
C TYR A 34 10.12 0.61 2.90
N THR A 35 9.99 -0.18 3.97
CA THR A 35 8.76 -0.31 4.76
C THR A 35 9.07 -0.02 6.22
N ALA A 36 8.37 0.97 6.79
CA ALA A 36 8.41 1.28 8.21
C ALA A 36 7.15 0.73 8.89
N VAL A 37 7.32 0.03 10.00
CA VAL A 37 6.21 -0.55 10.78
C VAL A 37 6.32 -0.06 12.21
N VAL A 38 5.22 0.50 12.73
CA VAL A 38 5.04 0.81 14.14
C VAL A 38 3.86 0.01 14.65
N ALA A 39 4.10 -0.86 15.62
CA ALA A 39 3.07 -1.67 16.28
C ALA A 39 3.15 -1.43 17.78
N LEU A 40 2.01 -1.14 18.40
CA LEU A 40 1.89 -0.97 19.83
C LEU A 40 0.90 -1.97 20.38
N GLU A 41 1.10 -2.40 21.61
CA GLU A 41 0.21 -3.29 22.32
C GLU A 41 -0.17 -2.66 23.66
N TYR A 42 -1.47 -2.42 23.83
CA TYR A 42 -2.05 -1.94 25.07
C TYR A 42 -2.92 -3.05 25.66
N ASN A 43 -2.52 -3.55 26.82
CA ASN A 43 -3.24 -4.61 27.52
C ASN A 43 -4.24 -3.99 28.51
N ASP A 44 -5.41 -4.61 28.63
CA ASP A 44 -6.45 -4.25 29.59
C ASP A 44 -6.84 -2.76 29.58
N VAL A 45 -7.01 -2.17 28.38
CA VAL A 45 -7.29 -0.72 28.22
C VAL A 45 -8.64 -0.34 28.85
N PHE A 46 -9.65 -1.17 28.62
CA PHE A 46 -10.96 -1.08 29.26
C PHE A 46 -11.64 -2.44 29.24
N ALA A 47 -12.28 -2.83 30.34
CA ALA A 47 -13.08 -4.06 30.42
C ALA A 47 -12.39 -5.32 29.83
N ASN A 48 -11.10 -5.54 30.10
CA ASN A 48 -10.32 -6.68 29.58
C ASN A 48 -10.22 -6.76 28.04
N VAL A 49 -10.33 -5.61 27.37
CA VAL A 49 -10.04 -5.46 25.95
C VAL A 49 -8.59 -5.04 25.77
N ASN A 50 -7.85 -5.83 25.00
CA ASN A 50 -6.53 -5.45 24.51
C ASN A 50 -6.69 -4.70 23.18
N VAL A 51 -5.91 -3.64 23.00
CA VAL A 51 -5.93 -2.80 21.81
C VAL A 51 -4.54 -2.80 21.18
N SER A 52 -4.48 -3.07 19.88
CA SER A 52 -3.21 -3.17 19.15
C SER A 52 -3.28 -2.31 17.89
N PRO A 53 -2.95 -1.00 17.98
CA PRO A 53 -2.81 -0.15 16.82
C PRO A 53 -1.51 -0.49 16.07
N THR A 54 -1.56 -0.46 14.75
CA THR A 54 -0.42 -0.68 13.86
C THR A 54 -0.47 0.34 12.73
N VAL A 55 0.67 0.96 12.42
CA VAL A 55 0.85 1.81 11.26
C VAL A 55 1.97 1.24 10.41
N ILE A 56 1.73 1.10 9.11
CA ILE A 56 2.69 0.63 8.12
C ILE A 56 2.80 1.70 7.05
N PHE A 57 4.02 2.16 6.79
CA PHE A 57 4.33 3.07 5.71
C PHE A 57 5.26 2.38 4.72
N VAL A 58 4.87 2.35 3.46
CA VAL A 58 5.62 1.75 2.35
C VAL A 58 5.99 2.85 1.38
N HIS A 59 7.25 2.88 0.94
CA HIS A 59 7.72 3.79 -0.10
C HIS A 59 8.61 3.04 -1.08
N ASN A 60 8.17 2.96 -2.33
CA ASN A 60 8.97 2.51 -3.45
C ASN A 60 9.82 3.69 -3.90
N VAL A 61 11.12 3.68 -3.61
CA VAL A 61 11.96 4.86 -3.83
C VAL A 61 12.34 4.98 -5.29
N GLU A 62 12.74 3.86 -5.90
CA GLU A 62 13.25 3.86 -7.26
C GLU A 62 12.94 2.57 -7.98
N GLY A 63 12.65 2.70 -9.27
CA GLY A 63 12.53 1.60 -10.20
C GLY A 63 11.13 0.99 -10.34
N TYR A 64 11.01 0.16 -11.37
CA TYR A 64 9.75 -0.44 -11.81
C TYR A 64 9.91 -1.94 -11.99
N THR A 65 8.97 -2.72 -11.42
CA THR A 65 8.99 -4.19 -11.53
C THR A 65 7.75 -4.74 -12.28
N PRO A 66 7.86 -5.93 -12.89
CA PRO A 66 6.77 -6.52 -13.66
C PRO A 66 5.51 -6.75 -12.82
N PHE A 67 4.33 -6.63 -13.44
CA PHE A 67 3.03 -6.75 -12.73
C PHE A 67 2.88 -8.09 -12.01
N GLN A 68 3.40 -9.15 -12.62
CA GLN A 68 3.32 -10.53 -12.15
C GLN A 68 4.15 -10.79 -10.89
N GLY A 69 5.11 -9.91 -10.55
CA GLY A 69 6.09 -10.09 -9.48
C GLY A 69 5.88 -9.20 -8.25
N GLY A 70 4.68 -8.61 -8.10
CA GLY A 70 4.45 -7.57 -7.09
C GLY A 70 5.02 -6.24 -7.56
N ALA A 71 4.37 -5.65 -8.59
CA ALA A 71 4.82 -4.43 -9.24
C ALA A 71 5.15 -3.31 -8.24
N MET A 72 6.40 -2.84 -8.31
CA MET A 72 6.85 -1.58 -7.75
C MET A 72 6.58 -0.52 -8.79
N VAL A 73 5.98 0.58 -8.35
CA VAL A 73 5.91 1.82 -9.10
C VAL A 73 6.76 2.81 -8.34
N GLU A 74 7.75 3.37 -9.02
CA GLU A 74 8.62 4.40 -8.46
C GLU A 74 7.83 5.54 -7.81
N ASN A 75 8.35 6.07 -6.69
CA ASN A 75 7.73 7.11 -5.86
C ASN A 75 6.35 6.79 -5.28
N GLN A 76 5.81 5.58 -5.49
CA GLN A 76 4.54 5.18 -4.90
C GLN A 76 4.68 5.03 -3.39
N ARG A 77 3.75 5.63 -2.67
CA ARG A 77 3.69 5.57 -1.20
C ARG A 77 2.35 5.03 -0.75
N THR A 78 2.38 4.17 0.25
CA THR A 78 1.17 3.60 0.84
C THR A 78 1.24 3.74 2.35
N LEU A 79 0.15 4.26 2.93
CA LEU A 79 -0.05 4.31 4.36
C LEU A 79 -1.16 3.33 4.73
N ILE A 80 -0.87 2.43 5.66
CA ILE A 80 -1.82 1.47 6.20
C ILE A 80 -1.92 1.73 7.70
N ALA A 81 -3.12 2.04 8.17
CA ALA A 81 -3.43 2.11 9.59
C ALA A 81 -4.35 0.94 9.95
N LYS A 82 -4.04 0.25 11.04
CA LYS A 82 -4.84 -0.85 11.56
C LYS A 82 -5.04 -0.66 13.06
N VAL A 83 -6.22 -1.02 13.56
CA VAL A 83 -6.46 -1.13 15.00
C VAL A 83 -7.19 -2.44 15.25
N SER A 84 -6.61 -3.28 16.09
CA SER A 84 -7.20 -4.54 16.52
C SER A 84 -7.68 -4.43 17.97
N PHE A 85 -8.89 -4.90 18.23
CA PHE A 85 -9.47 -5.02 19.57
C PHE A 85 -9.70 -6.50 19.86
N SER A 86 -9.11 -7.04 20.93
CA SER A 86 -9.36 -8.42 21.35
C SER A 86 -9.95 -8.45 22.75
N TYR A 87 -11.10 -9.11 22.90
CA TYR A 87 -11.77 -9.31 24.19
C TYR A 87 -11.66 -10.77 24.62
N LEU A 88 -10.97 -11.01 25.74
CA LEU A 88 -10.75 -12.33 26.36
C LEU A 88 -10.29 -13.40 25.35
N SER A 89 -9.55 -13.01 24.31
CA SER A 89 -9.12 -13.86 23.18
C SER A 89 -10.25 -14.61 22.45
N SER A 90 -11.51 -14.31 22.75
CA SER A 90 -12.69 -15.00 22.22
C SER A 90 -13.35 -14.20 21.09
N THR A 91 -13.25 -12.88 21.16
CA THR A 91 -13.81 -11.96 20.18
C THR A 91 -12.73 -10.98 19.73
N THR A 92 -12.53 -10.86 18.43
CA THR A 92 -11.61 -9.88 17.86
C THR A 92 -12.31 -9.03 16.80
N VAL A 93 -12.08 -7.73 16.86
CA VAL A 93 -12.50 -6.75 15.85
C VAL A 93 -11.25 -6.11 15.27
N ASP A 94 -11.04 -6.24 13.97
CA ASP A 94 -9.96 -5.60 13.25
C ASP A 94 -10.52 -4.49 12.35
N LEU A 95 -10.01 -3.28 12.50
CA LEU A 95 -10.27 -2.14 11.62
C LEU A 95 -9.00 -1.86 10.83
N GLN A 96 -9.11 -1.67 9.52
CA GLN A 96 -7.99 -1.30 8.65
C GLN A 96 -8.39 -0.18 7.69
N TYR A 97 -7.47 0.75 7.50
CA TYR A 97 -7.52 1.79 6.49
C TYR A 97 -6.23 1.75 5.67
N VAL A 98 -6.36 1.81 4.35
CA VAL A 98 -5.26 1.86 3.40
C VAL A 98 -5.47 3.11 2.53
N SER A 99 -4.42 3.92 2.39
CA SER A 99 -4.41 5.08 1.51
C SER A 99 -3.13 5.09 0.69
N TRP A 100 -3.26 5.47 -0.59
CA TRP A 100 -2.13 5.67 -1.48
C TRP A 100 -1.84 7.16 -1.58
N ILE A 101 -0.68 7.55 -1.05
CA ILE A 101 -0.27 8.95 -0.92
C ILE A 101 0.62 9.32 -2.10
N GLY A 102 0.42 10.50 -2.69
CA GLY A 102 1.30 11.04 -3.72
C GLY A 102 0.55 11.22 -5.03
N THR A 103 1.23 10.95 -6.16
CA THR A 103 0.60 10.90 -7.50
C THR A 103 1.08 9.69 -8.32
N ALA A 104 1.87 8.83 -7.70
CA ALA A 104 2.53 7.71 -8.35
C ALA A 104 1.68 6.44 -8.28
N GLY A 105 1.61 5.74 -9.41
CA GLY A 105 0.79 4.53 -9.57
C GLY A 105 -0.66 4.82 -9.93
N THR A 106 -1.42 3.75 -10.21
CA THR A 106 -2.82 3.83 -10.67
C THR A 106 -3.84 3.96 -9.53
N SER A 107 -3.36 3.84 -8.30
CA SER A 107 -4.15 3.95 -7.07
C SER A 107 -4.05 5.32 -6.41
N ASP A 108 -3.41 6.30 -7.06
CA ASP A 108 -3.36 7.67 -6.56
C ASP A 108 -4.76 8.20 -6.17
N GLY A 109 -4.85 8.81 -5.00
CA GLY A 109 -6.08 9.37 -4.43
C GLY A 109 -7.15 8.34 -4.08
N ARG A 110 -6.85 7.04 -4.15
CA ARG A 110 -7.76 5.98 -3.71
C ARG A 110 -7.54 5.68 -2.24
N ASP A 111 -8.61 5.22 -1.60
CA ASP A 111 -8.63 4.79 -0.21
C ASP A 111 -9.43 3.49 -0.07
N ASN A 112 -9.06 2.64 0.88
CA ASN A 112 -9.78 1.43 1.24
C ASN A 112 -9.99 1.36 2.76
N VAL A 113 -11.19 0.96 3.18
CA VAL A 113 -11.53 0.70 4.59
C VAL A 113 -12.05 -0.73 4.70
N SER A 114 -11.60 -1.45 5.72
CA SER A 114 -12.02 -2.82 6.02
C SER A 114 -12.30 -2.99 7.51
N ILE A 115 -13.31 -3.83 7.79
CA ILE A 115 -13.70 -4.23 9.14
C ILE A 115 -13.84 -5.75 9.13
N VAL A 116 -13.18 -6.42 10.07
CA VAL A 116 -13.24 -7.88 10.24
C VAL A 116 -13.64 -8.22 11.66
N PHE A 117 -14.60 -9.14 11.80
CA PHE A 117 -15.05 -9.68 13.06
C PHE A 117 -14.71 -11.17 13.16
N LYS A 118 -14.12 -11.58 14.28
CA LYS A 118 -13.75 -12.98 14.57
C LYS A 118 -14.34 -13.38 15.92
N ARG A 119 -14.96 -14.57 15.97
CA ARG A 119 -15.50 -15.17 17.20
C ARG A 119 -15.11 -16.64 17.27
N SER A 120 -14.51 -17.04 18.39
CA SER A 120 -14.29 -18.45 18.74
C SER A 120 -15.38 -18.93 19.70
N PHE A 121 -15.84 -20.17 19.51
CA PHE A 121 -16.79 -20.87 20.37
C PHE A 121 -16.18 -22.15 20.95
#